data_AF-A0AA88A3E9-F1
#
_entry.id   AF-A0AA88A3E9-F1
#
_cell.length_a   1.000
_cell.length_b   1.000
_cell.length_c   1.000
_cell.angle_alpha   90.00
_cell.angle_beta   90.00
_cell.angle_gamma   90.00
#
_symmetry.space_group_name_H-M   'P 1'
#
loop_
_entity.id
_entity.type
_entity.pdbx_description
1 polymer ?
#
loop_
_entity_poly.entity_id
_entity_poly.type
_entity_poly.pdbx_seq_one_letter_code
_entity_poly.pdbx_strand_id
1 'polypeptide(L)'
;MDTNVVKKTSSSYEEIRMIRAAMRLILIILLIGFAFIWIIMPTNTYKQTWQPRIRAKVNTSTYFGSQGFTLLLYTFPVLLFAVLGCVYIHLGKKLDGHVHNMESDKKHGLALWKRPILVKGPLGIVSSIELTFFIMFIALLVWSFSTYLHNSFAKITPNSAAKSGEKVWESKLDSAALRLGLIGNICLAFLFFPVARGSSVLPLFGLTSEASIKYHIWLGHLVMTLFTAHGLCYIILWAVTHDISQIPYATICE
;
A
#
# COMPACT_ATOMS: atom_id res chain seq x y z
N MET A 1 33.98 -23.91 -31.44
CA MET A 1 33.06 -23.69 -30.31
C MET A 1 32.31 -24.98 -30.06
N ASP A 2 32.42 -25.56 -28.86
CA ASP A 2 31.80 -26.85 -28.53
C ASP A 2 30.27 -26.79 -28.50
N THR A 3 29.63 -27.65 -29.28
CA THR A 3 28.16 -27.75 -29.40
C THR A 3 27.49 -28.09 -28.06
N ASN A 4 28.18 -28.83 -27.20
CA ASN A 4 27.71 -29.16 -25.84
C ASN A 4 27.67 -27.92 -24.92
N VAL A 5 28.60 -26.98 -25.08
CA VAL A 5 28.63 -25.73 -24.30
C VAL A 5 27.46 -24.83 -24.71
N VAL A 6 27.17 -24.73 -26.01
CA VAL A 6 26.05 -23.94 -26.56
C VAL A 6 24.68 -24.50 -26.14
N LYS A 7 24.51 -25.83 -26.11
CA LYS A 7 23.26 -26.47 -25.70
C LYS A 7 22.99 -26.33 -24.19
N LYS A 8 24.04 -26.33 -23.37
CA LYS A 8 23.94 -26.16 -21.90
C LYS A 8 23.57 -24.72 -21.53
N THR A 9 24.13 -23.72 -22.21
CA THR A 9 23.77 -22.32 -22.01
C THR A 9 22.32 -22.07 -22.42
N SER A 10 21.87 -22.53 -23.59
CA SER A 10 20.47 -22.33 -24.04
C SER A 10 19.43 -22.91 -23.08
N SER A 11 19.67 -24.10 -22.52
CA SER A 11 18.78 -24.73 -21.52
C SER A 11 18.68 -23.90 -20.24
N SER A 12 19.81 -23.38 -19.75
CA SER A 12 19.85 -22.56 -18.52
C SER A 12 19.11 -21.23 -18.69
N TYR A 13 19.13 -20.62 -19.88
CA TYR A 13 18.39 -19.38 -20.14
C TYR A 13 16.87 -19.59 -20.21
N GLU A 14 16.40 -20.71 -20.78
CA GLU A 14 14.97 -21.03 -20.77
C GLU A 14 14.46 -21.31 -19.34
N GLU A 15 15.24 -22.01 -18.51
CA GLU A 15 14.95 -22.17 -17.08
C GLU A 15 14.85 -20.82 -16.35
N ILE A 16 15.81 -19.91 -16.55
CA ILE A 16 15.79 -18.56 -15.96
C ILE A 16 14.56 -17.78 -16.43
N ARG A 17 14.18 -17.91 -17.70
CA ARG A 17 12.99 -17.25 -18.27
C ARG A 17 11.70 -17.77 -17.61
N MET A 18 11.56 -19.09 -17.47
CA MET A 18 10.42 -19.70 -16.78
C MET A 18 10.34 -19.27 -15.31
N ILE A 19 11.46 -19.29 -14.59
CA ILE A 19 11.53 -18.84 -13.19
C ILE A 19 11.11 -17.38 -13.08
N ARG A 20 11.62 -16.50 -13.96
CA ARG A 20 11.25 -15.09 -13.99
C ARG A 20 9.74 -14.89 -14.24
N ALA A 21 9.16 -15.64 -15.18
CA ALA A 21 7.73 -15.56 -15.48
C ALA A 21 6.88 -16.03 -14.29
N ALA A 22 7.26 -17.14 -13.64
CA ALA A 22 6.60 -17.63 -12.43
C ALA A 22 6.68 -16.60 -11.28
N MET A 23 7.85 -16.00 -11.06
CA MET A 23 8.02 -14.95 -10.06
C MET A 23 7.14 -13.73 -10.34
N ARG A 24 6.99 -13.32 -11.60
CA ARG A 24 6.08 -12.23 -11.98
C ARG A 24 4.63 -12.55 -11.62
N LEU A 25 4.19 -13.78 -11.90
CA LEU A 25 2.84 -14.24 -11.56
C LEU A 25 2.63 -14.27 -10.05
N ILE A 26 3.59 -14.78 -9.28
CA ILE A 26 3.53 -14.77 -7.80
C ILE A 26 3.43 -13.33 -7.27
N LEU A 27 4.25 -12.40 -7.78
CA LEU A 27 4.21 -10.99 -7.37
C LEU A 27 2.85 -10.35 -7.65
N ILE A 28 2.21 -10.65 -8.79
CA ILE A 28 0.87 -10.15 -9.11
C ILE A 28 -0.17 -10.74 -8.14
N ILE A 29 -0.12 -12.04 -7.86
CA ILE A 29 -1.04 -12.69 -6.92
C ILE A 29 -0.90 -12.10 -5.52
N LEU A 30 0.34 -11.91 -5.05
CA LEU A 30 0.61 -11.26 -3.77
C LEU A 30 0.07 -9.82 -3.74
N LEU A 31 0.21 -9.06 -4.82
CA LEU A 31 -0.28 -7.68 -4.90
C LEU A 31 -1.81 -7.62 -4.84
N ILE A 32 -2.49 -8.52 -5.55
CA ILE A 32 -3.95 -8.63 -5.51
C ILE A 32 -4.40 -9.02 -4.10
N GLY A 33 -3.76 -10.01 -3.48
CA GLY A 33 -4.05 -10.41 -2.10
C GLY A 33 -3.83 -9.28 -1.10
N PHE A 34 -2.75 -8.51 -1.26
CA PHE A 34 -2.47 -7.34 -0.43
C PHE A 34 -3.53 -6.25 -0.60
N ALA A 35 -3.90 -5.91 -1.84
CA ALA A 35 -4.98 -4.95 -2.12
C ALA A 35 -6.33 -5.40 -1.55
N PHE A 36 -6.64 -6.70 -1.67
CA PHE A 36 -7.86 -7.28 -1.13
C PHE A 36 -7.97 -7.13 0.39
N ILE A 37 -6.86 -7.33 1.11
CA ILE A 37 -6.80 -7.10 2.56
C ILE A 37 -7.19 -5.66 2.90
N TRP A 38 -6.67 -4.66 2.18
CA TRP A 38 -7.01 -3.25 2.42
C TRP A 38 -8.48 -2.92 2.10
N ILE A 39 -9.06 -3.53 1.07
CA ILE A 39 -10.48 -3.33 0.71
C ILE A 39 -11.42 -3.88 1.79
N ILE A 40 -11.08 -5.04 2.37
CA ILE A 40 -11.88 -5.70 3.41
C ILE A 40 -11.65 -5.10 4.80
N MET A 41 -10.46 -4.57 5.08
CA MET A 41 -10.08 -4.00 6.37
C MET A 41 -11.13 -3.07 7.03
N PRO A 42 -11.76 -2.12 6.30
CA PRO A 42 -12.75 -1.23 6.90
C PRO A 42 -14.09 -1.89 7.26
N THR A 43 -14.34 -3.10 6.78
CA THR A 43 -15.62 -3.79 6.96
C THR A 43 -15.79 -4.40 8.35
N ASN A 44 -17.04 -4.59 8.77
CA ASN A 44 -17.35 -5.25 10.04
C ASN A 44 -16.86 -6.70 10.06
N THR A 45 -16.87 -7.39 8.92
CA THR A 45 -16.34 -8.76 8.78
C THR A 45 -14.89 -8.83 9.22
N TYR A 46 -14.07 -7.88 8.77
CA TYR A 46 -12.67 -7.83 9.16
C TYR A 46 -12.53 -7.58 10.66
N LYS A 47 -13.16 -6.51 11.18
CA LYS A 47 -13.01 -6.10 12.58
C LYS A 47 -13.52 -7.13 13.58
N GLN A 48 -14.64 -7.77 13.30
CA GLN A 48 -15.31 -8.65 14.26
C GLN A 48 -14.84 -10.10 14.15
N THR A 49 -14.47 -10.55 12.95
CA THR A 49 -14.12 -11.96 12.72
C THR A 49 -12.65 -12.16 12.41
N TRP A 50 -12.08 -11.41 11.47
CA TRP A 50 -10.73 -11.69 10.98
C TRP A 50 -9.66 -11.15 11.93
N GLN A 51 -9.75 -9.86 12.30
CA GLN A 51 -8.77 -9.20 13.15
C GLN A 51 -8.57 -9.93 14.49
N PRO A 52 -9.61 -10.33 15.25
CA PRO A 52 -9.42 -11.04 16.51
C PRO A 52 -8.78 -12.42 16.31
N ARG A 53 -9.19 -13.16 15.26
CA ARG A 53 -8.62 -14.49 14.94
C ARG A 53 -7.16 -14.41 14.52
N ILE A 54 -6.79 -13.41 13.72
CA ILE A 54 -5.39 -13.20 13.30
C ILE A 54 -4.57 -12.77 14.52
N ARG A 55 -5.06 -11.80 15.30
CA ARG A 55 -4.37 -11.32 16.51
C ARG A 55 -4.13 -12.45 17.51
N ALA A 56 -5.12 -13.30 17.75
CA ALA A 56 -5.00 -14.45 18.66
C ALA A 56 -3.92 -15.45 18.22
N LYS A 57 -3.66 -15.60 16.91
CA LYS A 57 -2.61 -16.49 16.39
C LYS A 57 -1.24 -15.84 16.33
N VAL A 58 -1.19 -14.57 15.95
CA VAL A 58 0.07 -13.88 15.66
C VAL A 58 0.66 -13.27 16.93
N ASN A 59 -0.17 -12.70 17.82
CA ASN A 59 0.31 -12.04 19.04
C ASN A 59 0.67 -13.02 20.16
N THR A 60 0.24 -14.28 20.05
CA THR A 60 0.64 -15.37 20.97
C THR A 60 1.91 -16.07 20.52
N SER A 61 2.44 -15.73 19.35
CA SER A 61 3.70 -16.28 18.86
C SER A 61 4.88 -15.74 19.66
N THR A 62 5.75 -16.64 20.10
CA THR A 62 6.97 -16.36 20.86
C THR A 62 7.87 -15.30 20.19
N TYR A 63 7.84 -15.21 18.87
CA TYR A 63 8.76 -14.37 18.09
C TYR A 63 8.24 -12.96 17.79
N PHE A 64 6.92 -12.77 17.77
CA PHE A 64 6.32 -11.52 17.28
C PHE A 64 5.65 -10.69 18.40
N GLY A 65 5.25 -11.32 19.50
CA GLY A 65 4.69 -10.62 20.66
C GLY A 65 3.48 -9.73 20.32
N SER A 66 3.26 -8.68 21.12
CA SER A 66 2.09 -7.81 21.02
C SER A 66 1.97 -7.05 19.69
N GLN A 67 3.10 -6.79 19.02
CA GLN A 67 3.17 -6.05 17.75
C GLN A 67 3.08 -6.93 16.50
N GLY A 68 2.97 -8.25 16.68
CA GLY A 68 3.03 -9.19 15.57
C GLY A 68 1.99 -8.96 14.48
N PHE A 69 0.76 -8.65 14.87
CA PHE A 69 -0.31 -8.30 13.93
C PHE A 69 0.06 -7.11 13.04
N THR A 70 0.59 -6.04 13.64
CA THR A 70 0.98 -4.82 12.91
C THR A 70 2.15 -5.09 11.97
N LEU A 71 3.18 -5.80 12.45
CA LEU A 71 4.34 -6.15 11.62
C LEU A 71 3.93 -7.02 10.42
N LEU A 72 3.05 -8.01 10.63
CA LEU A 72 2.58 -8.91 9.58
C LEU A 72 1.77 -8.18 8.50
N LEU A 73 0.99 -7.17 8.87
CA LEU A 73 0.06 -6.49 7.98
C LEU A 73 0.72 -5.34 7.21
N TYR A 74 1.58 -4.56 7.89
CA TYR A 74 2.16 -3.34 7.35
C TYR A 74 3.57 -3.56 6.80
N THR A 75 4.45 -4.25 7.54
CA THR A 75 5.88 -4.32 7.23
C THR A 75 6.24 -5.54 6.39
N PHE A 76 5.74 -6.72 6.77
CA PHE A 76 6.09 -7.99 6.13
C PHE A 76 5.79 -8.00 4.62
N PRO A 77 4.63 -7.56 4.12
CA PRO A 77 4.34 -7.58 2.68
C PRO A 77 5.33 -6.70 1.92
N VAL A 78 5.62 -5.50 2.43
CA VAL A 78 6.57 -4.55 1.82
C VAL A 78 7.96 -5.18 1.69
N LEU A 79 8.47 -5.81 2.75
CA LEU A 79 9.76 -6.50 2.73
C LEU A 79 9.78 -7.68 1.75
N LEU A 80 8.70 -8.47 1.73
CA LEU A 80 8.55 -9.59 0.81
C LEU A 80 8.61 -9.12 -0.66
N PHE A 81 7.88 -8.04 -1.01
CA PHE A 81 7.91 -7.45 -2.35
C PHE A 81 9.31 -6.94 -2.72
N ALA A 82 10.02 -6.32 -1.76
CA ALA A 82 11.37 -5.83 -2.00
C ALA A 82 12.35 -6.97 -2.33
N VAL A 83 12.33 -8.05 -1.54
CA VAL A 83 13.22 -9.22 -1.75
C VAL A 83 12.89 -9.93 -3.06
N LEU A 84 11.62 -10.26 -3.29
CA LEU A 84 11.18 -10.94 -4.52
C LEU A 84 11.45 -10.11 -5.76
N GLY A 85 11.22 -8.80 -5.69
CA GLY A 85 11.62 -7.90 -6.75
C GLY A 85 13.12 -8.00 -7.02
N CYS A 86 13.95 -7.94 -5.98
CA CYS A 86 15.42 -7.86 -6.17
C CYS A 86 15.92 -9.08 -6.94
N VAL A 87 15.44 -10.26 -6.55
CA VAL A 87 15.70 -11.53 -7.25
C VAL A 87 15.18 -11.47 -8.69
N TYR A 88 13.97 -10.96 -8.93
CA TYR A 88 13.39 -10.83 -10.27
C TYR A 88 14.27 -9.97 -11.20
N ILE A 89 14.76 -8.82 -10.74
CA ILE A 89 15.67 -7.98 -11.51
C ILE A 89 17.04 -8.62 -11.71
N HIS A 90 17.54 -9.35 -10.73
CA HIS A 90 18.83 -10.02 -10.88
C HIS A 90 18.77 -11.09 -11.98
N LEU A 91 17.71 -11.89 -11.98
CA LEU A 91 17.41 -12.81 -13.09
C LEU A 91 17.23 -12.05 -14.41
N GLY A 92 16.61 -10.85 -14.34
CA GLY A 92 16.64 -9.74 -15.29
C GLY A 92 17.91 -9.63 -16.11
N LYS A 93 18.91 -9.07 -15.43
CA LYS A 93 20.22 -8.71 -15.98
C LYS A 93 20.98 -9.92 -16.53
N LYS A 94 20.82 -11.09 -15.89
CA LYS A 94 21.48 -12.34 -16.32
C LYS A 94 21.01 -12.81 -17.72
N LEU A 95 19.77 -12.53 -18.10
CA LEU A 95 19.22 -12.88 -19.41
C LEU A 95 19.61 -11.85 -20.49
N ASP A 96 19.59 -10.56 -20.14
CA ASP A 96 19.87 -9.46 -21.06
C ASP A 96 21.34 -9.44 -21.52
N GLY A 97 22.27 -9.92 -20.69
CA GLY A 97 23.69 -10.07 -21.04
C GLY A 97 23.99 -11.10 -22.14
N HIS A 98 23.01 -11.92 -22.55
CA HIS A 98 23.16 -12.94 -23.61
C HIS A 98 22.32 -12.65 -24.86
N VAL A 99 21.27 -11.83 -24.75
CA VAL A 99 20.31 -11.58 -25.82
C VAL A 99 20.37 -10.12 -26.23
N HIS A 100 21.45 -9.74 -26.93
CA HIS A 100 21.51 -8.43 -27.59
C HIS A 100 20.77 -8.38 -28.94
N ASN A 101 20.14 -9.48 -29.38
CA ASN A 101 19.48 -9.58 -30.68
C ASN A 101 18.16 -10.35 -30.58
N MET A 102 17.06 -9.68 -30.22
CA MET A 102 15.65 -9.98 -30.60
C MET A 102 14.71 -9.45 -29.53
N GLU A 103 14.33 -8.18 -29.59
CA GLU A 103 12.97 -7.80 -29.16
C GLU A 103 12.53 -6.46 -29.74
N SER A 104 12.19 -6.48 -31.03
CA SER A 104 11.47 -5.39 -31.68
C SER A 104 10.17 -5.89 -32.30
N ASP A 105 9.27 -6.55 -31.55
CA ASP A 105 7.95 -6.83 -32.17
C ASP A 105 6.73 -7.09 -31.26
N LYS A 106 6.73 -6.63 -30.00
CA LYS A 106 5.51 -6.70 -29.15
C LYS A 106 5.11 -5.37 -28.51
N LYS A 107 5.48 -4.24 -29.12
CA LYS A 107 5.27 -2.90 -28.56
C LYS A 107 4.03 -2.14 -29.07
N HIS A 108 3.12 -2.73 -29.83
CA HIS A 108 2.00 -1.95 -30.39
C HIS A 108 0.81 -1.74 -29.42
N GLY A 109 0.44 -2.71 -28.58
CA GLY A 109 -0.71 -2.56 -27.67
C GLY A 109 -0.49 -1.63 -26.47
N LEU A 110 0.72 -1.67 -25.88
CA LEU A 110 1.09 -0.82 -24.73
C LEU A 110 1.53 0.60 -25.13
N ALA A 111 1.77 0.86 -26.42
CA ALA A 111 2.26 2.16 -26.89
C ALA A 111 1.22 3.28 -26.74
N LEU A 112 -0.08 2.97 -26.86
CA LEU A 112 -1.18 3.92 -26.61
C LEU A 112 -1.34 4.22 -25.11
N TRP A 113 -1.14 3.22 -24.25
CA TRP A 113 -1.25 3.34 -22.79
C TRP A 113 -0.06 4.05 -22.13
N LYS A 114 1.11 4.00 -22.77
CA LYS A 114 2.31 4.75 -22.35
C LYS A 114 2.33 6.19 -22.86
N ARG A 115 1.30 6.64 -23.59
CA ARG A 115 1.23 8.04 -24.03
C ARG A 115 1.11 8.96 -22.82
N PRO A 116 1.88 10.06 -22.77
CA PRO A 116 1.75 11.05 -21.72
C PRO A 116 0.42 11.79 -21.92
N ILE A 117 -0.45 11.77 -20.90
CA ILE A 117 -1.70 12.54 -20.92
C ILE A 117 -1.46 13.98 -20.46
N LEU A 118 -0.56 14.17 -19.49
CA LEU A 118 -0.29 15.48 -18.91
C LEU A 118 1.11 15.94 -19.32
N VAL A 119 1.19 16.94 -20.21
CA VAL A 119 2.48 17.36 -20.81
C VAL A 119 3.05 18.64 -20.20
N LYS A 120 2.30 19.42 -19.40
CA LYS A 120 2.85 20.64 -18.76
C LYS A 120 2.11 20.98 -17.45
N GLY A 121 2.65 20.54 -16.33
CA GLY A 121 2.26 20.98 -14.99
C GLY A 121 3.43 20.89 -14.02
N PRO A 122 3.37 21.50 -12.81
CA PRO A 122 4.45 21.47 -11.82
C PRO A 122 4.84 20.06 -11.33
N LEU A 123 4.11 19.03 -11.78
CA LEU A 123 4.22 17.63 -11.38
C LEU A 123 4.83 16.72 -12.46
N GLY A 124 5.30 17.27 -13.59
CA GLY A 124 6.01 16.55 -14.66
C GLY A 124 5.10 15.75 -15.61
N ILE A 125 5.73 15.01 -16.54
CA ILE A 125 5.02 14.22 -17.57
C ILE A 125 4.39 12.98 -16.93
N VAL A 126 3.05 12.85 -16.97
CA VAL A 126 2.33 11.72 -16.35
C VAL A 126 1.70 10.83 -17.42
N SER A 127 1.90 9.52 -17.30
CA SER A 127 1.28 8.51 -18.17
C SER A 127 -0.15 8.19 -17.72
N SER A 128 -1.03 7.82 -18.66
CA SER A 128 -2.42 7.43 -18.37
C SER A 128 -2.53 6.36 -17.29
N ILE A 129 -1.64 5.37 -17.31
CA ILE A 129 -1.65 4.25 -16.36
C ILE A 129 -1.34 4.71 -14.92
N GLU A 130 -0.41 5.66 -14.76
CA GLU A 130 -0.02 6.22 -13.47
C GLU A 130 -1.20 6.96 -12.84
N LEU A 131 -1.89 7.76 -13.65
CA LEU A 131 -3.10 8.46 -13.24
C LEU A 131 -4.22 7.49 -12.84
N THR A 132 -4.44 6.42 -13.61
CA THR A 132 -5.44 5.40 -13.26
C THR A 132 -5.13 4.74 -11.93
N PHE A 133 -3.89 4.29 -11.70
CA PHE A 133 -3.51 3.70 -10.41
C PHE A 133 -3.66 4.68 -9.25
N PHE A 134 -3.31 5.96 -9.46
CA PHE A 134 -3.50 6.99 -8.46
C PHE A 134 -4.98 7.19 -8.13
N ILE A 135 -5.85 7.31 -9.14
CA ILE A 135 -7.31 7.45 -8.93
C ILE A 135 -7.89 6.23 -8.22
N MET A 136 -7.50 5.01 -8.61
CA MET A 136 -7.91 3.78 -7.92
C MET A 136 -7.49 3.79 -6.45
N PHE A 137 -6.28 4.29 -6.16
CA PHE A 137 -5.80 4.42 -4.79
C PHE A 137 -6.63 5.44 -4.00
N ILE A 138 -6.93 6.62 -4.56
CA ILE A 138 -7.84 7.60 -3.93
C ILE A 138 -9.21 6.96 -3.65
N ALA A 139 -9.76 6.22 -4.61
CA ALA A 139 -11.03 5.52 -4.44
C ALA A 139 -10.98 4.51 -3.27
N LEU A 140 -9.88 3.78 -3.10
CA LEU A 140 -9.67 2.88 -1.95
C LEU A 140 -9.67 3.64 -0.62
N LEU A 141 -9.06 4.82 -0.57
CA LEU A 141 -9.04 5.65 0.65
C LEU A 141 -10.43 6.21 0.97
N VAL A 142 -11.15 6.72 -0.03
CA VAL A 142 -12.52 7.22 0.13
C VAL A 142 -13.47 6.10 0.56
N TRP A 143 -13.34 4.92 -0.06
CA TRP A 143 -14.06 3.71 0.33
C TRP A 143 -13.79 3.37 1.80
N SER A 144 -12.52 3.29 2.18
CA SER A 144 -12.11 2.97 3.54
C SER A 144 -12.67 3.97 4.54
N PHE A 145 -12.55 5.27 4.26
CA PHE A 145 -13.07 6.33 5.12
C PHE A 145 -14.59 6.24 5.27
N SER A 146 -15.30 6.14 4.16
CA SER A 146 -16.76 6.10 4.16
C SER A 146 -17.29 4.89 4.91
N THR A 147 -16.73 3.71 4.67
CA THR A 147 -17.13 2.47 5.37
C THR A 147 -16.78 2.55 6.86
N TYR A 148 -15.60 3.08 7.21
CA TYR A 148 -15.24 3.27 8.61
C TYR A 148 -16.17 4.24 9.34
N LEU A 149 -16.50 5.37 8.72
CA LEU A 149 -17.44 6.35 9.28
C LEU A 149 -18.83 5.77 9.41
N HIS A 150 -19.33 5.09 8.38
CA HIS A 150 -20.64 4.44 8.40
C HIS A 150 -20.75 3.43 9.56
N ASN A 151 -19.75 2.56 9.70
CA ASN A 151 -19.71 1.55 10.76
C ASN A 151 -19.52 2.16 12.16
N SER A 152 -18.75 3.24 12.29
CA SER A 152 -18.57 3.96 13.55
C SER A 152 -19.84 4.73 13.95
N PHE A 153 -20.42 5.51 13.04
CA PHE A 153 -21.57 6.37 13.33
C PHE A 153 -22.82 5.56 13.64
N ALA A 154 -22.96 4.36 13.06
CA ALA A 154 -24.02 3.42 13.44
C ALA A 154 -23.97 3.01 14.93
N LYS A 155 -22.79 3.09 15.57
CA LYS A 155 -22.62 2.78 17.00
C LYS A 155 -22.77 4.01 17.90
N ILE A 156 -22.58 5.21 17.35
CA ILE A 156 -22.67 6.47 18.10
C ILE A 156 -24.15 6.88 18.18
N THR A 157 -24.79 6.48 19.26
CA THR A 157 -26.15 6.90 19.62
C THR A 157 -26.11 7.97 20.72
N PRO A 158 -27.17 8.80 20.88
CA PRO A 158 -27.26 9.75 22.00
C PRO A 158 -27.03 9.08 23.36
N ASN A 159 -27.50 7.85 23.53
CA ASN A 159 -27.29 7.05 24.74
C ASN A 159 -25.82 6.64 24.94
N SER A 160 -25.07 6.38 23.87
CA SER A 160 -23.63 6.08 23.98
C SER A 160 -22.80 7.32 24.28
N ALA A 161 -23.15 8.46 23.68
CA ALA A 161 -22.46 9.73 23.91
C ALA A 161 -22.72 10.24 25.34
N ALA A 162 -23.97 10.14 25.81
CA ALA A 162 -24.34 10.48 27.19
C ALA A 162 -23.64 9.60 28.24
N LYS A 163 -23.32 8.33 27.93
CA LYS A 163 -22.54 7.46 28.84
C LYS A 163 -21.09 7.92 29.00
N SER A 164 -20.52 8.56 27.99
CA SER A 164 -19.17 9.15 28.03
C SER A 164 -19.17 10.61 28.51
N GLY A 165 -20.35 11.19 28.80
CA GLY A 165 -20.47 12.61 29.14
C GLY A 165 -20.29 13.58 27.96
N GLU A 166 -20.22 13.06 26.73
CA GLU A 166 -19.92 13.83 25.51
C GLU A 166 -21.19 14.15 24.70
N LYS A 167 -21.12 15.20 23.89
CA LYS A 167 -22.15 15.49 22.88
C LYS A 167 -21.97 14.58 21.67
N VAL A 168 -23.08 14.25 21.00
CA VAL A 168 -23.08 13.37 19.81
C VAL A 168 -22.14 13.86 18.70
N TRP A 169 -21.96 15.18 18.55
CA TRP A 169 -21.07 15.73 17.53
C TRP A 169 -19.58 15.59 17.91
N GLU A 170 -19.24 15.61 19.21
CA GLU A 170 -17.87 15.44 19.73
C GLU A 170 -17.41 14.00 19.47
N SER A 171 -18.20 13.00 19.85
CA SER A 171 -17.86 11.60 19.59
C SER A 171 -17.81 11.26 18.09
N LYS A 172 -18.60 11.95 17.25
CA LYS A 172 -18.52 11.81 15.78
C LYS A 172 -17.22 12.40 15.24
N LEU A 173 -16.78 13.55 15.75
CA LEU A 173 -15.53 14.19 15.36
C LEU A 173 -14.32 13.36 15.84
N ASP A 174 -14.34 12.83 17.06
CA ASP A 174 -13.30 11.92 17.56
C ASP A 174 -13.20 10.67 16.70
N SER A 175 -14.33 10.02 16.41
CA SER A 175 -14.31 8.87 15.51
C SER A 175 -13.80 9.27 14.12
N ALA A 176 -14.14 10.43 13.57
CA ALA A 176 -13.61 10.84 12.27
C ALA A 176 -12.11 11.09 12.31
N ALA A 177 -11.61 11.74 13.37
CA ALA A 177 -10.19 11.99 13.61
C ALA A 177 -9.41 10.66 13.66
N LEU A 178 -9.84 9.69 14.47
CA LEU A 178 -9.23 8.35 14.53
C LEU A 178 -9.14 7.68 13.15
N ARG A 179 -10.21 7.76 12.36
CA ARG A 179 -10.26 7.12 11.03
C ARG A 179 -9.33 7.80 10.03
N LEU A 180 -9.13 9.12 10.11
CA LEU A 180 -8.14 9.82 9.27
C LEU A 180 -6.73 9.30 9.55
N GLY A 181 -6.35 9.10 10.82
CA GLY A 181 -5.07 8.51 11.20
C GLY A 181 -4.91 7.08 10.69
N LEU A 182 -5.93 6.24 10.87
CA LEU A 182 -5.91 4.84 10.41
C LEU A 182 -5.75 4.73 8.88
N ILE A 183 -6.37 5.62 8.11
CA ILE A 183 -6.22 5.67 6.66
C ILE A 183 -4.85 6.23 6.26
N GLY A 184 -4.31 7.17 7.04
CA GLY A 184 -2.93 7.60 6.93
C GLY A 184 -1.94 6.43 7.02
N ASN A 185 -2.20 5.43 7.88
CA ASN A 185 -1.37 4.22 7.96
C ASN A 185 -1.43 3.36 6.70
N ILE A 186 -2.57 3.32 5.99
CA ILE A 186 -2.66 2.68 4.67
C ILE A 186 -1.70 3.39 3.72
N CYS A 187 -1.72 4.72 3.72
CA CYS A 187 -0.86 5.53 2.85
C CYS A 187 0.61 5.32 3.17
N LEU A 188 0.99 5.24 4.45
CA LEU A 188 2.35 4.91 4.88
C LEU A 188 2.79 3.53 4.36
N ALA A 189 1.93 2.51 4.43
CA ALA A 189 2.29 1.18 3.92
C ALA A 189 2.64 1.19 2.43
N PHE A 190 1.84 1.90 1.62
CA PHE A 190 2.09 2.06 0.19
C PHE A 190 3.28 2.99 -0.11
N LEU A 191 3.59 3.93 0.78
CA LEU A 191 4.69 4.88 0.64
C LEU A 191 6.06 4.18 0.58
N PHE A 192 6.20 3.00 1.21
CA PHE A 192 7.44 2.23 1.20
C PHE A 192 7.68 1.38 -0.06
N PHE A 193 6.68 1.17 -0.91
CA PHE A 193 6.87 0.45 -2.18
C PHE A 193 7.82 1.21 -3.15
N PRO A 194 7.71 2.55 -3.30
CA PRO A 194 8.65 3.37 -4.08
C PRO A 194 10.03 3.66 -3.43
N VAL A 195 10.12 3.70 -2.09
CA VAL A 195 11.31 4.24 -1.37
C VAL A 195 12.56 3.43 -1.58
N ALA A 196 12.45 2.17 -1.98
CA ALA A 196 13.60 1.52 -2.59
C ALA A 196 13.83 2.22 -3.95
N ARG A 197 14.72 3.23 -3.95
CA ARG A 197 15.18 3.99 -5.12
C ARG A 197 15.91 3.11 -6.16
N GLY A 198 16.10 1.81 -5.83
CA GLY A 198 16.47 0.71 -6.71
C GLY A 198 15.50 -0.48 -6.65
N SER A 199 14.25 -0.26 -6.18
CA SER A 199 13.20 -1.27 -6.08
C SER A 199 12.81 -1.73 -7.46
N SER A 200 13.18 -2.96 -7.69
CA SER A 200 12.82 -3.85 -8.75
C SER A 200 11.33 -4.07 -9.04
N VAL A 201 10.43 -3.55 -8.21
CA VAL A 201 9.00 -3.80 -8.32
C VAL A 201 8.34 -2.94 -9.41
N LEU A 202 8.79 -1.69 -9.65
CA LEU A 202 8.18 -0.86 -10.71
C LEU A 202 8.54 -1.27 -12.14
N PRO A 203 9.78 -1.72 -12.44
CA PRO A 203 10.09 -2.32 -13.74
C PRO A 203 9.26 -3.56 -14.07
N LEU A 204 8.73 -4.27 -13.06
CA LEU A 204 7.81 -5.41 -13.23
C LEU A 204 6.52 -5.03 -13.99
N PHE A 205 6.04 -3.81 -13.76
CA PHE A 205 4.86 -3.22 -14.41
C PHE A 205 5.22 -2.34 -15.61
N GLY A 206 6.50 -2.24 -15.96
CA GLY A 206 6.98 -1.44 -17.08
C GLY A 206 6.94 0.07 -16.84
N LEU A 207 6.89 0.50 -15.57
CA LEU A 207 6.94 1.89 -15.13
C LEU A 207 8.39 2.38 -14.99
N THR A 208 8.64 3.66 -15.24
CA THR A 208 9.96 4.27 -15.15
C THR A 208 10.32 4.60 -13.69
N SER A 209 11.61 4.77 -13.39
CA SER A 209 12.06 5.27 -12.08
C SER A 209 11.51 6.66 -11.76
N GLU A 210 11.32 7.49 -12.79
CA GLU A 210 10.70 8.81 -12.68
C GLU A 210 9.24 8.73 -12.20
N ALA A 211 8.48 7.76 -12.70
CA ALA A 211 7.10 7.51 -12.26
C ALA A 211 7.02 7.15 -10.77
N SER A 212 7.99 6.36 -10.29
CA SER A 212 8.09 5.98 -8.86
C SER A 212 8.24 7.20 -7.95
N ILE A 213 9.12 8.12 -8.34
CA ILE A 213 9.41 9.33 -7.56
C ILE A 213 8.17 10.22 -7.51
N LYS A 214 7.48 10.42 -8.64
CA LYS A 214 6.23 11.20 -8.69
C LYS A 214 5.15 10.59 -7.81
N TYR A 215 4.94 9.27 -7.92
CA TYR A 215 3.98 8.56 -7.07
C TYR A 215 4.31 8.69 -5.58
N HIS A 216 5.59 8.57 -5.21
CA HIS A 216 6.03 8.76 -3.81
C HIS A 216 5.74 10.17 -3.30
N ILE A 217 6.01 11.20 -4.11
CA ILE A 217 5.70 12.60 -3.76
C ILE A 217 4.20 12.79 -3.57
N TRP A 218 3.37 12.27 -4.50
CA TRP A 218 1.90 12.38 -4.39
C TRP A 218 1.36 11.67 -3.15
N LEU A 219 1.85 10.47 -2.87
CA LEU A 219 1.47 9.71 -1.69
C LEU A 219 1.97 10.38 -0.41
N GLY A 220 3.15 11.01 -0.47
CA GLY A 220 3.71 11.87 0.57
C GLY A 220 2.80 13.06 0.90
N HIS A 221 2.34 13.80 -0.10
CA HIS A 221 1.38 14.90 0.13
C HIS A 221 0.07 14.40 0.72
N LEU A 222 -0.41 13.26 0.26
CA LEU A 222 -1.64 12.67 0.76
C LEU A 222 -1.52 12.27 2.23
N VAL A 223 -0.44 11.59 2.63
CA VAL A 223 -0.23 11.21 4.04
C VAL A 223 -0.07 12.44 4.94
N MET A 224 0.66 13.47 4.48
CA MET A 224 0.79 14.73 5.20
C MET A 224 -0.56 15.41 5.40
N THR A 225 -1.42 15.40 4.38
CA THR A 225 -2.76 15.99 4.46
C THR A 225 -3.64 15.25 5.45
N LEU A 226 -3.64 13.91 5.41
CA LEU A 226 -4.42 13.07 6.32
C LEU A 226 -3.97 13.22 7.77
N PHE A 227 -2.66 13.21 8.04
CA PHE A 227 -2.17 13.37 9.41
C PHE A 227 -2.32 14.80 9.93
N THR A 228 -2.20 15.81 9.08
CA THR A 228 -2.51 17.19 9.47
C THR A 228 -3.98 17.33 9.82
N ALA A 229 -4.88 16.76 9.01
CA ALA A 229 -6.31 16.77 9.30
C ALA A 229 -6.65 15.99 10.58
N HIS A 230 -6.06 14.81 10.78
CA HIS A 230 -6.17 14.03 12.02
C HIS A 230 -5.75 14.85 13.25
N GLY A 231 -4.57 15.47 13.21
CA GLY A 231 -4.06 16.31 14.30
C GLY A 231 -4.94 17.54 14.54
N LEU A 232 -5.39 18.22 13.48
CA LEU A 232 -6.24 19.40 13.58
C LEU A 232 -7.61 19.07 14.20
N CYS A 233 -8.22 17.95 13.82
CA CYS A 233 -9.48 17.50 14.44
C CYS A 233 -9.31 17.27 15.94
N TYR A 234 -8.18 16.69 16.38
CA TYR A 234 -7.89 16.50 17.80
C TYR A 234 -7.66 17.81 18.54
N ILE A 235 -6.92 18.75 17.94
CA ILE A 235 -6.72 20.08 18.52
C ILE A 235 -8.08 20.78 18.74
N ILE A 236 -8.99 20.69 17.78
CA ILE A 236 -10.35 21.25 17.90
C ILE A 236 -11.14 20.56 19.01
N LEU A 237 -11.11 19.22 19.07
CA LEU A 237 -11.78 18.46 20.13
C LEU A 237 -11.31 18.90 21.51
N TRP A 238 -10.00 18.93 21.74
CA TRP A 238 -9.42 19.33 23.02
C TRP A 238 -9.74 20.76 23.39
N ALA A 239 -9.77 21.66 22.41
CA ALA A 239 -10.15 23.06 22.63
C ALA A 239 -11.61 23.20 23.10
N VAL A 240 -12.52 22.33 22.65
CA VAL A 240 -13.95 22.40 22.99
C VAL A 240 -14.28 21.62 24.26
N THR A 241 -13.66 20.47 24.50
CA THR A 241 -13.91 19.66 25.71
C THR A 241 -13.21 20.20 26.96
N HIS A 242 -12.34 21.21 26.84
CA HIS A 242 -11.54 21.78 27.94
C HIS A 242 -10.63 20.76 28.67
N ASP A 243 -10.51 19.54 28.13
CA ASP A 243 -9.68 18.45 28.66
C ASP A 243 -8.23 18.53 28.14
N ILE A 244 -7.59 19.69 28.34
CA ILE A 244 -6.18 19.90 27.98
C ILE A 244 -5.25 19.06 28.90
N SER A 245 -5.77 18.51 30.00
CA SER A 245 -5.03 17.76 31.02
C SER A 245 -5.15 16.24 30.92
N GLN A 246 -6.12 15.70 30.16
CA GLN A 246 -6.23 14.26 29.93
C GLN A 246 -5.68 13.91 28.55
N ILE A 247 -4.37 13.82 28.43
CA ILE A 247 -3.75 12.98 27.40
C ILE A 247 -4.01 11.53 27.84
N PRO A 248 -4.97 10.80 27.24
CA PRO A 248 -5.16 9.41 27.61
C PRO A 248 -3.99 8.67 26.96
N TYR A 249 -3.17 8.02 27.77
CA TYR A 249 -2.13 7.09 27.33
C TYR A 249 -2.66 5.88 26.50
N ALA A 250 -3.93 5.91 26.08
CA ALA A 250 -4.62 4.83 25.37
C ALA A 250 -4.57 4.93 23.83
N THR A 251 -4.28 6.09 23.25
CA THR A 251 -4.35 6.26 21.77
C THR A 251 -3.09 5.75 21.02
N ILE A 252 -2.08 5.26 21.74
CA ILE A 252 -0.83 4.76 21.13
C ILE A 252 -0.88 3.24 20.84
N CYS A 253 -1.96 2.54 21.21
CA CYS A 253 -2.05 1.07 21.09
C CYS A 253 -3.35 0.58 20.41
N GLU A 254 -3.61 0.98 19.16
CA GLU A 254 -4.48 0.21 18.25
C GLU A 254 -3.86 0.00 16.86
#